data_AF-A0A7S0F6H0-F1
#
_entry.id   AF-A0A7S0F6H0-F1
#
_cell.length_a   1.000
_cell.length_b   1.000
_cell.length_c   1.000
_cell.angle_alpha   90.00
_cell.angle_beta   90.00
_cell.angle_gamma   90.00
#
_symmetry.space_group_name_H-M   'P 1'
#
loop_
_entity.id
_entity.type
_entity.pdbx_description
1 polymer ?
#
loop_
_entity_poly.entity_id
_entity_poly.type
_entity_poly.pdbx_seq_one_letter_code
_entity_poly.pdbx_strand_id
1 'polypeptide(L)'
;IDVMINLPGFALVGGPATQDHPKAIATLQRLNRPYLCAVPATFQTFEEWKDSELGLHPVQVALQVALPELDGAIEPIIFAGRDGVTGRSIPQADRIDVLCKRAIKWARLRRKDNKDKKVAVTVFSFPPDKGNVGTAAYLNVFGSIYEALGNLKKEGYEVGELPESVEALVDEILHDKEARIASPELNIAYKMTVPEYKELTPYATDLEENWGPPPGNLNSDGQNLLVYGKTFGNIFIGVQPSFGYEGDPMRLLYAKSASPHHGFAAYYTYVEKVFEADAVLHFGTHGSLEFMPGKQVGMAGTCYPDRLIQS
;
A
#
# COMPACT_ATOMS: atom_id res chain seq x y z
N ILE A 1 15.05 21.22 -2.79
CA ILE A 1 13.73 20.57 -2.77
C ILE A 1 13.84 19.20 -2.12
N ASP A 2 12.80 18.73 -1.45
CA ASP A 2 12.78 17.39 -0.83
C ASP A 2 12.06 16.35 -1.67
N VAL A 3 11.10 16.79 -2.49
CA VAL A 3 10.32 15.98 -3.45
C VAL A 3 10.12 16.81 -4.72
N MET A 4 10.11 16.16 -5.88
CA MET A 4 9.78 16.76 -7.17
C MET A 4 8.44 16.18 -7.66
N ILE A 5 7.52 17.04 -8.11
CA ILE A 5 6.25 16.62 -8.71
C ILE A 5 6.21 17.13 -10.16
N ASN A 6 6.16 16.21 -11.10
CA ASN A 6 5.96 16.48 -12.52
C ASN A 6 4.46 16.48 -12.84
N LEU A 7 3.91 17.68 -13.01
CA LEU A 7 2.50 17.90 -13.36
C LEU A 7 2.19 17.86 -14.87
N PRO A 8 3.16 18.09 -15.79
CA PRO A 8 2.96 17.79 -17.21
C PRO A 8 2.53 16.36 -17.53
N GLY A 9 2.90 15.37 -16.70
CA GLY A 9 2.50 13.98 -16.90
C GLY A 9 3.17 13.31 -18.10
N PHE A 10 4.42 13.68 -18.41
CA PHE A 10 5.23 13.07 -19.47
C PHE A 10 6.62 12.71 -18.94
N ALA A 11 7.41 11.96 -19.73
CA ALA A 11 8.82 11.73 -19.45
C ALA A 11 9.56 13.07 -19.21
N LEU A 12 10.52 13.07 -18.28
CA LEU A 12 11.19 14.28 -17.80
C LEU A 12 11.97 15.01 -18.91
N VAL A 13 12.60 14.24 -19.80
CA VAL A 13 13.42 14.77 -20.89
C VAL A 13 12.90 14.25 -22.22
N GLY A 14 12.38 15.19 -23.03
CA GLY A 14 11.80 14.91 -24.33
C GLY A 14 10.34 15.35 -24.42
N GLY A 15 9.55 14.59 -25.16
CA GLY A 15 8.10 14.77 -25.29
C GLY A 15 7.41 13.47 -25.74
N PRO A 16 6.13 13.52 -26.11
CA PRO A 16 5.37 12.32 -26.47
C PRO A 16 5.97 11.52 -27.64
N ALA A 17 6.71 12.17 -28.54
CA ALA A 17 7.27 11.54 -29.73
C ALA A 17 8.74 11.12 -29.61
N THR A 18 9.51 11.68 -28.67
CA THR A 18 10.93 11.33 -28.45
C THR A 18 11.24 11.46 -26.97
N GLN A 19 11.72 10.38 -26.34
CA GLN A 19 12.11 10.36 -24.92
C GLN A 19 13.61 10.06 -24.78
N ASP A 20 14.26 10.72 -23.83
CA ASP A 20 15.67 10.48 -23.45
C ASP A 20 15.74 10.08 -21.97
N HIS A 21 15.32 8.84 -21.70
CA HIS A 21 15.36 8.26 -20.35
C HIS A 21 16.76 8.24 -19.73
N PRO A 22 17.86 7.92 -20.44
CA PRO A 22 19.20 8.00 -19.86
C PRO A 22 19.55 9.38 -19.30
N LYS A 23 19.18 10.46 -20.01
CA LYS A 23 19.41 11.83 -19.53
C LYS A 23 18.45 12.20 -18.40
N ALA A 24 17.21 11.74 -18.43
CA ALA A 24 16.27 11.89 -17.31
C ALA A 24 16.82 11.24 -16.03
N ILE A 25 17.23 9.97 -16.11
CA ILE A 25 17.82 9.22 -15.01
C ILE A 25 19.07 9.91 -14.47
N ALA A 26 20.00 10.33 -15.34
CA ALA A 26 21.20 11.05 -14.90
C ALA A 26 20.87 12.36 -14.17
N THR A 27 19.82 13.06 -14.60
CA THR A 27 19.35 14.29 -13.96
C THR A 27 18.70 14.00 -12.59
N LEU A 28 17.83 12.99 -12.53
CA LEU A 28 17.13 12.58 -11.30
C LEU A 28 18.07 11.97 -10.27
N GLN A 29 19.08 11.21 -10.68
CA GLN A 29 20.13 10.68 -9.79
C GLN A 29 20.96 11.80 -9.16
N ARG A 30 21.32 12.83 -9.93
CA ARG A 30 22.00 14.02 -9.39
C ARG A 30 21.13 14.78 -8.39
N LEU A 31 19.83 14.85 -8.66
CA LEU A 31 18.87 15.47 -7.76
C LEU A 31 18.70 14.63 -6.48
N ASN A 32 18.67 13.30 -6.61
CA ASN A 32 18.51 12.30 -5.54
C ASN A 32 17.33 12.61 -4.62
N ARG A 33 16.14 12.82 -5.20
CA ARG A 33 14.87 13.11 -4.52
C ARG A 33 13.77 12.19 -5.07
N PRO A 34 12.74 11.86 -4.28
CA PRO A 34 11.52 11.24 -4.80
C PRO A 34 10.95 12.07 -5.95
N TYR A 35 10.64 11.38 -7.05
CA TYR A 35 10.14 11.95 -8.28
C TYR A 35 8.74 11.41 -8.55
N LEU A 36 7.74 12.25 -8.32
CA LEU A 36 6.33 11.90 -8.53
C LEU A 36 5.91 12.42 -9.89
N CYS A 37 5.14 11.64 -10.65
CA CYS A 37 4.56 12.06 -11.91
C CYS A 37 3.03 12.01 -11.83
N ALA A 38 2.41 13.15 -11.57
CA ALA A 38 0.96 13.24 -11.46
C ALA A 38 0.32 13.35 -12.85
N VAL A 39 -0.89 12.83 -13.00
CA VAL A 39 -1.56 12.69 -14.30
C VAL A 39 -2.56 13.85 -14.50
N PRO A 40 -2.32 14.79 -15.42
CA PRO A 40 -3.34 15.70 -15.89
C PRO A 40 -4.18 14.96 -16.92
N ALA A 41 -5.41 14.54 -16.58
CA ALA A 41 -6.24 13.77 -17.49
C ALA A 41 -6.68 14.63 -18.69
N THR A 42 -5.83 14.68 -19.72
CA THR A 42 -5.87 15.69 -20.80
C THR A 42 -6.70 15.21 -22.00
N PHE A 43 -6.74 13.90 -22.20
CA PHE A 43 -7.44 13.26 -23.32
C PHE A 43 -8.77 12.62 -22.92
N GLN A 44 -9.14 12.72 -21.65
CA GLN A 44 -10.35 12.15 -21.06
C GLN A 44 -10.99 13.21 -20.17
N THR A 45 -12.31 13.32 -20.17
CA THR A 45 -12.99 14.21 -19.25
C THR A 45 -12.97 13.66 -17.82
N PHE A 46 -13.23 14.52 -16.85
CA PHE A 46 -13.36 14.05 -15.47
C PHE A 46 -14.51 13.04 -15.31
N GLU A 47 -15.63 13.29 -15.96
CA GLU A 47 -16.81 12.41 -15.93
C GLU A 47 -16.51 11.05 -16.56
N GLU A 48 -15.85 11.03 -17.72
CA GLU A 48 -15.42 9.79 -18.37
C GLU A 48 -14.50 8.96 -17.47
N TRP A 49 -13.55 9.61 -16.79
CA TRP A 49 -12.68 8.92 -15.84
C TRP A 49 -13.45 8.40 -14.63
N LYS A 50 -14.34 9.22 -14.06
CA LYS A 50 -15.12 8.89 -12.87
C LYS A 50 -16.02 7.67 -13.11
N ASP A 51 -16.68 7.62 -14.25
CA ASP A 51 -17.64 6.58 -14.61
C ASP A 51 -16.97 5.31 -15.17
N SER A 52 -15.68 5.37 -15.52
CA SER A 52 -14.92 4.23 -16.05
C SER A 52 -14.52 3.21 -14.98
N GLU A 53 -14.88 1.93 -15.15
CA GLU A 53 -14.37 0.84 -14.30
C GLU A 53 -12.85 0.62 -14.49
N LEU A 54 -12.30 0.93 -15.67
CA LEU A 54 -10.86 0.79 -15.95
C LEU A 54 -10.03 1.97 -15.39
N GLY A 55 -10.66 3.14 -15.26
CA GLY A 55 -9.99 4.41 -14.96
C GLY A 55 -9.48 5.10 -16.21
N LEU A 56 -8.17 5.34 -16.28
CA LEU A 56 -7.53 6.10 -17.39
C LEU A 56 -7.71 5.41 -18.76
N HIS A 57 -7.89 6.22 -19.82
CA HIS A 57 -7.87 5.71 -21.19
C HIS A 57 -6.50 5.12 -21.56
N PRO A 58 -6.43 4.07 -22.41
CA PRO A 58 -5.16 3.39 -22.74
C PRO A 58 -4.06 4.33 -23.25
N VAL A 59 -4.42 5.35 -24.03
CA VAL A 59 -3.45 6.35 -24.53
C VAL A 59 -2.80 7.15 -23.40
N GLN A 60 -3.55 7.41 -22.32
CA GLN A 60 -3.05 8.11 -21.14
C GLN A 60 -2.20 7.20 -20.28
N VAL A 61 -2.58 5.94 -20.11
CA VAL A 61 -1.77 4.95 -19.41
C VAL A 61 -0.39 4.85 -20.08
N ALA A 62 -0.35 4.71 -21.41
CA ALA A 62 0.91 4.66 -22.14
C ALA A 62 1.76 5.92 -21.96
N LEU A 63 1.18 7.11 -22.13
CA LEU A 63 1.95 8.36 -22.16
C LEU A 63 2.27 8.94 -20.78
N GLN A 64 1.37 8.77 -19.81
CA GLN A 64 1.39 9.48 -18.52
C GLN A 64 1.67 8.56 -17.33
N VAL A 65 1.70 7.24 -17.55
CA VAL A 65 2.06 6.25 -16.52
C VAL A 65 3.28 5.45 -16.96
N ALA A 66 3.17 4.69 -18.05
CA ALA A 66 4.24 3.78 -18.49
C ALA A 66 5.54 4.50 -18.90
N LEU A 67 5.45 5.62 -19.63
CA LEU A 67 6.65 6.38 -20.01
C LEU A 67 7.37 7.02 -18.80
N PRO A 68 6.68 7.73 -17.87
CA PRO A 68 7.30 8.21 -16.64
C PRO A 68 7.89 7.11 -15.75
N GLU A 69 7.30 5.91 -15.72
CA GLU A 69 7.87 4.77 -14.98
C GLU A 69 9.29 4.42 -15.46
N LEU A 70 9.59 4.58 -16.75
CA LEU A 70 10.94 4.38 -17.30
C LEU A 70 11.97 5.41 -16.77
N ASP A 71 11.51 6.57 -16.30
CA ASP A 71 12.35 7.56 -15.61
C ASP A 71 12.50 7.26 -14.10
N GLY A 72 11.78 6.26 -13.58
CA GLY A 72 11.67 5.96 -12.15
C GLY A 72 10.63 6.82 -11.42
N ALA A 73 9.62 7.34 -12.12
CA ALA A 73 8.52 8.06 -11.49
C ALA A 73 7.66 7.14 -10.61
N ILE A 74 7.13 7.71 -9.54
CA ILE A 74 6.15 7.07 -8.65
C ILE A 74 4.85 7.88 -8.60
N GLU A 75 3.80 7.30 -8.01
CA GLU A 75 2.53 7.99 -7.70
C GLU A 75 1.82 8.61 -8.93
N PRO A 76 1.32 7.82 -9.90
CA PRO A 76 0.56 8.31 -11.04
C PRO A 76 -0.87 8.75 -10.68
N ILE A 77 -0.97 9.65 -9.69
CA ILE A 77 -2.25 10.17 -9.17
C ILE A 77 -2.78 11.23 -10.12
N ILE A 78 -4.05 11.10 -10.49
CA ILE A 78 -4.74 12.10 -11.30
C ILE A 78 -4.99 13.33 -10.44
N PHE A 79 -4.63 14.53 -10.89
CA PHE A 79 -4.89 15.76 -10.10
C PHE A 79 -5.85 16.74 -10.78
N ALA A 80 -6.07 16.56 -12.08
CA ALA A 80 -6.97 17.38 -12.87
C ALA A 80 -7.54 16.57 -14.03
N GLY A 81 -8.70 16.97 -14.54
CA GLY A 81 -9.35 16.37 -15.71
C GLY A 81 -9.83 17.42 -16.70
N ARG A 82 -10.07 17.04 -17.94
CA ARG A 82 -10.57 17.97 -18.96
C ARG A 82 -12.07 18.20 -18.79
N ASP A 83 -12.49 19.46 -18.88
CA ASP A 83 -13.91 19.82 -19.01
C ASP A 83 -14.42 19.49 -20.42
N GLY A 84 -15.52 18.75 -20.52
CA GLY A 84 -16.12 18.37 -21.79
C GLY A 84 -16.63 19.55 -22.61
N VAL A 85 -17.03 20.64 -21.94
CA VAL A 85 -17.63 21.82 -22.61
C VAL A 85 -16.57 22.86 -22.98
N THR A 86 -15.76 23.30 -22.02
CA THR A 86 -14.79 24.39 -22.23
C THR A 86 -13.41 23.90 -22.66
N GLY A 87 -13.13 22.60 -22.54
CA GLY A 87 -11.80 22.02 -22.79
C GLY A 87 -10.73 22.43 -21.76
N ARG A 88 -11.10 23.17 -20.72
CA ARG A 88 -10.18 23.59 -19.66
C ARG A 88 -9.86 22.43 -18.73
N SER A 89 -8.68 22.49 -18.10
CA SER A 89 -8.35 21.54 -17.05
C SER A 89 -9.02 21.97 -15.73
N ILE A 90 -9.83 21.08 -15.16
CA ILE A 90 -10.52 21.26 -13.88
C ILE A 90 -9.74 20.51 -12.80
N PRO A 91 -9.27 21.20 -11.74
CA PRO A 91 -8.58 20.56 -10.62
C PRO A 91 -9.53 19.64 -9.84
N GLN A 92 -9.01 18.50 -9.38
CA GLN A 92 -9.75 17.55 -8.56
C GLN A 92 -9.27 17.63 -7.12
N ALA A 93 -10.03 18.32 -6.28
CA ALA A 93 -9.59 18.72 -4.94
C ALA A 93 -9.22 17.52 -4.05
N ASP A 94 -10.01 16.45 -4.09
CA ASP A 94 -9.76 15.24 -3.30
C ASP A 94 -8.47 14.54 -3.74
N ARG A 95 -8.21 14.48 -5.06
CA ARG A 95 -7.00 13.85 -5.57
C ARG A 95 -5.74 14.71 -5.35
N ILE A 96 -5.88 16.03 -5.47
CA ILE A 96 -4.81 16.98 -5.13
C ILE A 96 -4.42 16.82 -3.66
N ASP A 97 -5.40 16.64 -2.76
CA ASP A 97 -5.14 16.40 -1.34
C ASP A 97 -4.34 15.10 -1.12
N VAL A 98 -4.71 13.99 -1.78
CA VAL A 98 -3.94 12.73 -1.72
C VAL A 98 -2.51 12.91 -2.24
N LEU A 99 -2.34 13.54 -3.41
CA LEU A 99 -1.02 13.82 -3.99
C LEU A 99 -0.14 14.65 -3.05
N CYS A 100 -0.71 15.71 -2.45
CA CYS A 100 -0.01 16.54 -1.49
C CYS A 100 0.36 15.78 -0.21
N LYS A 101 -0.56 14.99 0.35
CA LYS A 101 -0.31 14.16 1.54
C LYS A 101 0.84 13.18 1.32
N ARG A 102 0.82 12.44 0.21
CA ARG A 102 1.89 11.49 -0.14
C ARG A 102 3.22 12.19 -0.43
N ALA A 103 3.21 13.32 -1.15
CA ALA A 103 4.42 14.13 -1.36
C ALA A 103 5.01 14.62 -0.03
N ILE A 104 4.18 15.03 0.94
CA ILE A 104 4.63 15.44 2.28
C ILE A 104 5.23 14.25 3.03
N LYS A 105 4.65 13.05 2.92
CA LYS A 105 5.17 11.82 3.53
C LYS A 105 6.55 11.44 2.98
N TRP A 106 6.73 11.50 1.65
CA TRP A 106 8.05 11.37 1.02
C TRP A 106 9.07 12.41 1.51
N ALA A 107 8.64 13.67 1.64
CA ALA A 107 9.50 14.73 2.18
C ALA A 107 9.86 14.51 3.66
N ARG A 108 8.91 14.02 4.47
CA ARG A 108 9.13 13.68 5.88
C ARG A 108 10.12 12.54 6.04
N LEU A 109 10.01 11.49 5.22
CA LEU A 109 10.92 10.34 5.25
C LEU A 109 12.38 10.76 5.06
N ARG A 110 12.62 11.80 4.25
CA ARG A 110 13.94 12.39 4.05
C ARG A 110 14.45 13.17 5.27
N ARG A 111 13.57 13.92 5.93
CA ARG A 111 13.93 14.84 7.03
C ARG A 111 14.02 14.16 8.39
N LYS A 112 13.31 13.05 8.59
CA LYS A 112 13.30 12.31 9.85
C LYS A 112 14.63 11.58 10.04
N ASP A 113 15.16 11.56 11.25
CA ASP A 113 16.36 10.80 11.59
C ASP A 113 16.05 9.29 11.55
N ASN A 114 17.01 8.47 11.12
CA ASN A 114 16.81 7.02 10.95
C ASN A 114 16.30 6.33 12.23
N LYS A 115 16.82 6.73 13.39
CA LYS A 115 16.41 6.18 14.70
C LYS A 115 14.92 6.39 15.01
N ASP A 116 14.32 7.46 14.48
CA ASP A 116 12.94 7.84 14.75
C ASP A 116 11.97 7.33 13.67
N LYS A 117 12.48 6.77 12.56
CA LYS A 117 11.67 6.24 11.47
C LYS A 117 10.98 4.94 11.89
N LYS A 118 9.67 4.91 11.74
CA LYS A 118 8.85 3.72 11.91
C LYS A 118 8.62 3.04 10.56
N VAL A 119 8.99 1.78 10.44
CA VAL A 119 8.83 1.01 9.20
C VAL A 119 7.93 -0.18 9.45
N ALA A 120 6.86 -0.31 8.67
CA ALA A 120 6.05 -1.50 8.65
C ALA A 120 6.53 -2.43 7.53
N VAL A 121 6.70 -3.71 7.85
CA VAL A 121 7.03 -4.79 6.93
C VAL A 121 5.81 -5.69 6.85
N THR A 122 5.19 -5.79 5.68
CA THR A 122 4.00 -6.61 5.46
C THR A 122 4.38 -7.88 4.73
N VAL A 123 4.11 -9.02 5.36
CA VAL A 123 4.30 -10.36 4.80
C VAL A 123 2.97 -10.91 4.32
N PHE A 124 2.95 -11.52 3.13
CA PHE A 124 1.73 -12.06 2.55
C PHE A 124 1.50 -13.52 2.92
N SER A 125 0.24 -13.85 3.20
CA SER A 125 -0.25 -15.21 3.45
C SER A 125 -0.98 -15.74 2.23
N PHE A 126 -0.26 -15.93 1.12
CA PHE A 126 -0.86 -16.32 -0.15
C PHE A 126 -0.04 -17.43 -0.85
N PRO A 127 -0.69 -18.53 -1.32
CA PRO A 127 -2.12 -18.85 -1.28
C PRO A 127 -2.62 -19.25 0.14
N PRO A 128 -3.85 -18.86 0.52
CA PRO A 128 -4.37 -18.97 1.89
C PRO A 128 -4.51 -20.42 2.41
N ASP A 129 -4.57 -21.41 1.52
CA ASP A 129 -4.88 -22.80 1.88
C ASP A 129 -3.64 -23.70 2.08
N LYS A 130 -2.43 -23.15 1.93
CA LYS A 130 -1.19 -23.93 1.97
C LYS A 130 -0.35 -23.77 3.23
N GLY A 131 -0.83 -23.03 4.24
CA GLY A 131 -0.11 -22.83 5.50
C GLY A 131 1.23 -22.08 5.35
N ASN A 132 1.42 -21.39 4.23
CA ASN A 132 2.70 -20.87 3.78
C ASN A 132 2.74 -19.34 3.88
N VAL A 133 2.67 -18.81 5.11
CA VAL A 133 2.92 -17.39 5.36
C VAL A 133 4.33 -17.04 4.88
N GLY A 134 4.47 -15.98 4.09
CA GLY A 134 5.77 -15.54 3.60
C GLY A 134 6.39 -16.44 2.52
N THR A 135 5.58 -17.15 1.72
CA THR A 135 6.10 -17.73 0.48
C THR A 135 5.92 -16.80 -0.71
N ALA A 136 7.01 -16.57 -1.44
CA ALA A 136 6.99 -15.90 -2.73
C ALA A 136 7.91 -16.66 -3.70
N ALA A 137 7.55 -16.66 -4.99
CA ALA A 137 8.30 -17.41 -5.99
C ALA A 137 9.78 -16.97 -6.00
N TYR A 138 10.69 -17.92 -5.75
CA TYR A 138 12.15 -17.72 -5.72
C TYR A 138 12.67 -16.72 -4.68
N LEU A 139 11.90 -16.41 -3.63
CA LEU A 139 12.32 -15.51 -2.55
C LEU A 139 12.20 -16.19 -1.19
N ASN A 140 13.32 -16.26 -0.45
CA ASN A 140 13.31 -16.57 0.97
C ASN A 140 12.87 -15.32 1.75
N VAL A 141 11.56 -15.15 1.96
CA VAL A 141 10.98 -13.92 2.53
C VAL A 141 11.54 -13.63 3.92
N PHE A 142 11.43 -14.59 4.86
CA PHE A 142 11.91 -14.36 6.23
C PHE A 142 13.42 -14.20 6.31
N GLY A 143 14.19 -14.93 5.50
CA GLY A 143 15.64 -14.70 5.39
C GLY A 143 15.98 -13.30 4.86
N SER A 144 15.23 -12.82 3.87
CA SER A 144 15.42 -11.47 3.31
C SER A 144 15.03 -10.38 4.31
N ILE A 145 13.96 -10.58 5.06
CA ILE A 145 13.54 -9.68 6.14
C ILE A 145 14.61 -9.64 7.22
N TYR A 146 15.12 -10.79 7.66
CA TYR A 146 16.16 -10.87 8.69
C TYR A 146 17.42 -10.09 8.29
N GLU A 147 17.91 -10.25 7.07
CA GLU A 147 19.04 -9.49 6.53
C GLU A 147 18.73 -7.99 6.42
N ALA A 148 17.52 -7.63 5.97
CA ALA A 148 17.09 -6.24 5.88
C ALA A 148 17.07 -5.57 7.27
N LEU A 149 16.57 -6.26 8.30
CA LEU A 149 16.58 -5.77 9.69
C LEU A 149 18.00 -5.55 10.19
N GLY A 150 18.91 -6.49 9.91
CA GLY A 150 20.33 -6.37 10.25
C GLY A 150 20.98 -5.15 9.60
N ASN A 151 20.63 -4.84 8.35
CA ASN A 151 21.14 -3.65 7.64
C ASN A 151 20.50 -2.36 8.17
N LEU A 152 19.20 -2.34 8.44
CA LEU A 152 18.52 -1.19 9.05
C LEU A 152 19.15 -0.83 10.41
N LYS A 153 19.47 -1.83 11.23
CA LYS A 153 20.16 -1.61 12.52
C LYS A 153 21.54 -0.97 12.32
N LYS A 154 22.32 -1.41 11.32
CA LYS A 154 23.63 -0.81 10.98
C LYS A 154 23.51 0.62 10.47
N GLU A 155 22.44 0.94 9.74
CA GLU A 155 22.10 2.28 9.24
C GLU A 155 21.49 3.20 10.31
N GLY A 156 21.40 2.74 11.56
CA GLY A 156 20.96 3.53 12.70
C GLY A 156 19.44 3.61 12.92
N TYR A 157 18.67 2.68 12.35
CA TYR A 157 17.26 2.51 12.69
C TYR A 157 17.11 1.80 14.05
N GLU A 158 16.04 2.13 14.77
CA GLU A 158 15.69 1.47 16.04
C GLU A 158 14.99 0.14 15.75
N VAL A 159 15.74 -0.95 15.77
CA VAL A 159 15.25 -2.31 15.44
C VAL A 159 15.09 -3.18 16.70
N GLY A 160 15.22 -2.62 17.91
CA GLY A 160 15.10 -3.36 19.17
C GLY A 160 16.05 -4.58 19.29
N GLU A 161 15.59 -5.57 20.04
CA GLU A 161 16.26 -6.87 20.16
C GLU A 161 15.92 -7.74 18.96
N LEU A 162 16.94 -8.01 18.14
CA LEU A 162 16.79 -8.88 16.98
C LEU A 162 16.87 -10.35 17.41
N PRO A 163 16.00 -11.22 16.88
CA PRO A 163 16.11 -12.66 17.12
C PRO A 163 17.47 -13.22 16.69
N GLU A 164 17.93 -14.28 17.36
CA GLU A 164 19.26 -14.87 17.12
C GLU A 164 19.37 -15.60 15.77
N SER A 165 18.24 -15.88 15.12
CA SER A 165 18.17 -16.60 13.85
C SER A 165 16.89 -16.27 13.08
N VAL A 166 16.85 -16.67 11.80
CA VAL A 166 15.63 -16.57 10.96
C VAL A 166 14.51 -17.42 11.55
N GLU A 167 14.84 -18.61 12.08
CA GLU A 167 13.89 -19.52 12.70
C GLU A 167 13.26 -18.90 13.94
N ALA A 168 14.06 -18.21 14.78
CA ALA A 168 13.55 -17.48 15.94
C ALA A 168 12.65 -16.31 15.52
N LEU A 169 12.99 -15.60 14.45
CA LEU A 169 12.13 -14.54 13.89
C LEU A 169 10.78 -15.09 13.42
N VAL A 170 10.79 -16.23 12.72
CA VAL A 170 9.57 -16.91 12.26
C VAL A 170 8.73 -17.33 13.47
N ASP A 171 9.35 -17.91 14.50
CA ASP A 171 8.67 -18.35 15.71
C ASP A 171 7.94 -17.20 16.41
N GLU A 172 8.60 -16.05 16.55
CA GLU A 172 7.99 -14.87 17.19
C GLU A 172 6.80 -14.27 16.42
N ILE A 173 6.71 -14.51 15.11
CA ILE A 173 5.64 -13.97 14.26
C ILE A 173 4.50 -14.99 14.09
N LEU A 174 4.84 -16.26 13.89
CA LEU A 174 3.88 -17.31 13.52
C LEU A 174 3.32 -18.10 14.70
N HIS A 175 3.94 -18.01 15.89
CA HIS A 175 3.48 -18.73 17.07
C HIS A 175 3.17 -17.78 18.24
N ASP A 176 1.91 -17.74 18.65
CA ASP A 176 1.47 -17.10 19.87
C ASP A 176 1.76 -18.02 21.05
N LYS A 177 2.68 -17.60 21.92
CA LYS A 177 3.11 -18.38 23.09
C LYS A 177 2.00 -18.52 24.14
N GLU A 178 0.94 -17.72 24.07
CA GLU A 178 -0.17 -17.75 25.04
C GLU A 178 -1.34 -18.64 24.61
N ALA A 179 -1.34 -19.11 23.37
CA ALA A 179 -2.52 -19.75 22.82
C ALA A 179 -2.51 -21.27 23.10
N ARG A 180 -3.70 -21.77 23.44
CA ARG A 180 -3.86 -22.99 24.25
C ARG A 180 -4.13 -24.25 23.45
N ILE A 181 -4.40 -24.18 22.12
CA ILE A 181 -4.77 -25.35 21.32
C ILE A 181 -4.43 -25.17 19.83
N ALA A 182 -3.44 -25.94 19.34
CA ALA A 182 -3.28 -26.54 18.00
C ALA A 182 -4.03 -25.92 16.79
N SER A 183 -3.97 -24.62 16.61
CA SER A 183 -4.21 -23.92 15.35
C SER A 183 -2.98 -23.05 15.07
N PRO A 184 -2.67 -22.66 13.81
CA PRO A 184 -1.58 -21.73 13.54
C PRO A 184 -1.92 -20.37 14.19
N GLU A 185 -1.39 -20.15 15.40
CA GLU A 185 -1.71 -19.00 16.25
C GLU A 185 -0.73 -17.87 15.89
N LEU A 186 -1.02 -17.10 14.84
CA LEU A 186 -0.22 -15.92 14.51
C LEU A 186 -0.13 -14.98 15.72
N ASN A 187 1.04 -14.39 15.97
CA ASN A 187 1.22 -13.46 17.09
C ASN A 187 0.28 -12.26 16.95
N ILE A 188 -0.50 -11.95 17.98
CA ILE A 188 -1.40 -10.80 18.01
C ILE A 188 -0.61 -9.56 18.44
N ALA A 189 -0.29 -8.69 17.50
CA ALA A 189 0.39 -7.42 17.77
C ALA A 189 -0.54 -6.37 18.38
N TYR A 190 -1.81 -6.39 17.97
CA TYR A 190 -2.79 -5.39 18.39
C TYR A 190 -4.22 -5.94 18.35
N LYS A 191 -5.03 -5.51 19.32
CA LYS A 191 -6.47 -5.77 19.38
C LYS A 191 -7.19 -4.43 19.24
N MET A 192 -7.72 -4.17 18.05
CA MET A 192 -8.45 -2.95 17.75
C MET A 192 -9.91 -3.11 18.15
N THR A 193 -10.39 -2.24 19.03
CA THR A 193 -11.79 -2.29 19.47
C THR A 193 -12.72 -1.81 18.34
N VAL A 194 -13.97 -2.27 18.31
CA VAL A 194 -14.95 -1.80 17.30
C VAL A 194 -15.13 -0.27 17.31
N PRO A 195 -15.24 0.42 18.46
CA PRO A 195 -15.33 1.88 18.48
C PRO A 195 -14.12 2.56 17.84
N GLU A 196 -12.90 2.13 18.20
CA GLU A 196 -11.66 2.64 17.63
C GLU A 196 -11.58 2.40 16.12
N TYR A 197 -11.95 1.19 15.67
CA TYR A 197 -11.97 0.84 14.25
C TYR A 197 -12.91 1.76 13.45
N LYS A 198 -14.13 2.01 13.97
CA LYS A 198 -15.10 2.91 13.33
C LYS A 198 -14.64 4.37 13.31
N GLU A 199 -13.92 4.82 14.33
CA GLU A 199 -13.34 6.16 14.39
C GLU A 199 -12.21 6.33 13.37
N LEU A 200 -11.28 5.38 13.32
CA LEU A 200 -10.07 5.48 12.50
C LEU A 200 -10.27 5.03 11.04
N THR A 201 -11.38 4.32 10.75
CA THR A 201 -11.68 3.76 9.42
C THR A 201 -13.03 4.28 8.90
N PRO A 202 -13.08 5.48 8.30
CA PRO A 202 -14.35 6.11 7.87
C PRO A 202 -15.15 5.30 6.85
N TYR A 203 -14.49 4.43 6.07
CA TYR A 203 -15.11 3.55 5.08
C TYR A 203 -15.52 2.18 5.64
N ALA A 204 -15.45 1.97 6.96
CA ALA A 204 -15.84 0.70 7.58
C ALA A 204 -17.30 0.33 7.28
N THR A 205 -18.20 1.31 7.22
CA THR A 205 -19.62 1.09 6.89
C THR A 205 -19.81 0.51 5.49
N ASP A 206 -18.96 0.89 4.53
CA ASP A 206 -19.00 0.39 3.15
C ASP A 206 -18.64 -1.12 3.07
N LEU A 207 -18.06 -1.68 4.14
CA LEU A 207 -17.70 -3.10 4.19
C LEU A 207 -18.84 -3.95 4.79
N GLU A 208 -19.79 -3.34 5.48
CA GLU A 208 -20.86 -4.06 6.19
C GLU A 208 -21.80 -4.80 5.24
N GLU A 209 -21.94 -4.33 3.99
CA GLU A 209 -22.77 -4.99 2.95
C GLU A 209 -22.32 -6.43 2.70
N ASN A 210 -21.00 -6.67 2.64
CA ASN A 210 -20.44 -7.98 2.33
C ASN A 210 -20.05 -8.78 3.58
N TRP A 211 -19.72 -8.10 4.67
CA TRP A 211 -19.07 -8.72 5.84
C TRP A 211 -19.86 -8.60 7.15
N GLY A 212 -21.03 -7.94 7.12
CA GLY A 212 -21.82 -7.63 8.32
C GLY A 212 -21.14 -6.57 9.19
N PRO A 213 -21.64 -6.29 10.41
CA PRO A 213 -21.04 -5.30 11.28
C PRO A 213 -19.67 -5.76 11.84
N PRO A 214 -18.73 -4.84 12.12
CA PRO A 214 -17.48 -5.16 12.79
C PRO A 214 -17.73 -5.73 14.21
N PRO A 215 -16.86 -6.63 14.72
CA PRO A 215 -15.54 -6.99 14.17
C PRO A 215 -15.59 -8.03 13.03
N GLY A 216 -16.77 -8.55 12.70
CA GLY A 216 -16.93 -9.65 11.75
C GLY A 216 -16.35 -10.97 12.27
N ASN A 217 -16.22 -11.94 11.37
CA ASN A 217 -15.80 -13.32 11.69
C ASN A 217 -14.33 -13.62 11.34
N LEU A 218 -13.69 -12.78 10.53
CA LEU A 218 -12.31 -12.96 10.08
C LEU A 218 -11.38 -12.03 10.84
N ASN A 219 -10.25 -12.57 11.34
CA ASN A 219 -9.29 -11.88 12.21
C ASN A 219 -10.00 -11.19 13.37
N SER A 220 -10.79 -11.96 14.11
CA SER A 220 -11.64 -11.47 15.19
C SER A 220 -11.60 -12.44 16.36
N ASP A 221 -11.59 -11.92 17.59
CA ASP A 221 -11.81 -12.71 18.81
C ASP A 221 -13.29 -12.69 19.26
N GLY A 222 -14.18 -12.18 18.39
CA GLY A 222 -15.60 -11.96 18.66
C GLY A 222 -15.92 -10.60 19.27
N GLN A 223 -14.92 -9.87 19.78
CA GLN A 223 -15.09 -8.52 20.34
C GLN A 223 -14.22 -7.47 19.64
N ASN A 224 -13.03 -7.87 19.18
CA ASN A 224 -12.00 -7.00 18.63
C ASN A 224 -11.54 -7.50 17.27
N LEU A 225 -11.00 -6.58 16.47
CA LEU A 225 -10.26 -6.89 15.25
C LEU A 225 -8.80 -7.17 15.61
N LEU A 226 -8.27 -8.28 15.12
CA LEU A 226 -6.93 -8.77 15.42
C LEU A 226 -5.95 -8.37 14.32
N VAL A 227 -4.89 -7.68 14.70
CA VAL A 227 -3.75 -7.37 13.82
C VAL A 227 -2.62 -8.33 14.18
N TYR A 228 -2.26 -9.16 13.21
CA TYR A 228 -1.21 -10.16 13.39
C TYR A 228 0.16 -9.61 13.00
N GLY A 229 1.17 -9.91 13.81
CA GLY A 229 2.54 -9.46 13.61
C GLY A 229 3.32 -9.32 14.90
N LYS A 230 4.50 -8.70 14.82
CA LYS A 230 5.37 -8.42 15.95
C LYS A 230 6.11 -7.10 15.75
N THR A 231 6.30 -6.36 16.83
CA THR A 231 7.05 -5.09 16.82
C THR A 231 8.44 -5.28 17.43
N PHE A 232 9.46 -4.79 16.72
CA PHE A 232 10.88 -4.79 17.07
C PHE A 232 11.38 -3.33 17.07
N GLY A 233 11.33 -2.66 18.21
CA GLY A 233 11.63 -1.23 18.30
C GLY A 233 10.65 -0.39 17.45
N ASN A 234 11.17 0.33 16.46
CA ASN A 234 10.39 1.09 15.48
C ASN A 234 10.07 0.30 14.20
N ILE A 235 10.30 -1.02 14.18
CA ILE A 235 9.94 -1.88 13.04
C ILE A 235 8.76 -2.77 13.42
N PHE A 236 7.68 -2.72 12.64
CA PHE A 236 6.55 -3.65 12.78
C PHE A 236 6.61 -4.66 11.65
N ILE A 237 6.57 -5.95 11.95
CA ILE A 237 6.48 -7.03 10.97
C ILE A 237 5.09 -7.63 11.09
N GLY A 238 4.22 -7.29 10.15
CA GLY A 238 2.82 -7.69 10.15
C GLY A 238 2.52 -8.77 9.11
N VAL A 239 1.61 -9.67 9.46
CA VAL A 239 1.08 -10.67 8.52
C VAL A 239 -0.20 -10.11 7.93
N GLN A 240 -0.19 -9.88 6.61
CA GLN A 240 -1.38 -9.39 5.91
C GLN A 240 -2.50 -10.42 6.03
N PRO A 241 -3.72 -10.00 6.40
CA PRO A 241 -4.87 -10.89 6.38
C PRO A 241 -5.13 -11.45 4.98
N SER A 242 -5.81 -12.60 4.91
CA SER A 242 -6.27 -13.13 3.62
C SER A 242 -7.31 -12.19 3.01
N PHE A 243 -7.63 -12.37 1.73
CA PHE A 243 -8.70 -11.58 1.10
C PHE A 243 -10.08 -11.92 1.70
N GLY A 244 -10.24 -13.09 2.31
CA GLY A 244 -11.50 -13.58 2.86
C GLY A 244 -12.40 -14.33 1.88
N TYR A 245 -12.01 -14.48 0.61
CA TYR A 245 -12.69 -15.35 -0.35
C TYR A 245 -11.85 -16.61 -0.57
N GLU A 246 -12.40 -17.75 -0.16
CA GLU A 246 -11.79 -19.07 -0.36
C GLU A 246 -11.99 -19.55 -1.81
N GLY A 247 -10.98 -20.24 -2.37
CA GLY A 247 -11.05 -20.83 -3.71
C GLY A 247 -10.20 -20.12 -4.77
N ASP A 248 -10.72 -20.00 -6.00
CA ASP A 248 -9.97 -19.52 -7.17
C ASP A 248 -9.58 -18.03 -7.02
N PRO A 249 -8.28 -17.72 -6.89
CA PRO A 249 -7.82 -16.34 -6.74
C PRO A 249 -8.13 -15.45 -7.94
N MET A 250 -8.32 -16.04 -9.13
CA MET A 250 -8.68 -15.27 -10.33
C MET A 250 -10.11 -14.75 -10.26
N ARG A 251 -11.02 -15.44 -9.55
CA ARG A 251 -12.40 -14.94 -9.37
C ARG A 251 -12.45 -13.63 -8.59
N LEU A 252 -11.50 -13.38 -7.71
CA LEU A 252 -11.36 -12.11 -6.97
C LEU A 252 -11.10 -10.93 -7.93
N LEU A 253 -10.27 -11.13 -8.96
CA LEU A 253 -9.96 -10.10 -9.96
C LEU A 253 -11.16 -9.69 -10.81
N TYR A 254 -12.19 -10.54 -10.88
CA TYR A 254 -13.39 -10.31 -11.69
C TYR A 254 -14.66 -10.07 -10.84
N ALA A 255 -14.58 -10.22 -9.52
CA ALA A 255 -15.71 -10.02 -8.63
C ALA A 255 -16.01 -8.53 -8.46
N LYS A 256 -16.96 -8.03 -9.24
CA LYS A 256 -17.38 -6.61 -9.25
C LYS A 256 -17.88 -6.08 -7.89
N SER A 257 -18.34 -6.96 -7.01
CA SER A 257 -18.87 -6.62 -5.69
C SER A 257 -17.91 -6.97 -4.55
N ALA A 258 -16.66 -7.35 -4.83
CA ALA A 258 -15.73 -7.69 -3.77
C ALA A 258 -15.38 -6.45 -2.94
N SER A 259 -15.13 -6.65 -1.64
CA SER A 259 -14.57 -5.63 -0.76
C SER A 259 -13.63 -6.31 0.25
N PRO A 260 -12.64 -5.60 0.81
CA PRO A 260 -11.85 -6.14 1.91
C PRO A 260 -12.74 -6.43 3.12
N HIS A 261 -12.48 -7.52 3.84
CA HIS A 261 -13.12 -7.75 5.13
C HIS A 261 -12.59 -6.79 6.20
N HIS A 262 -13.30 -6.65 7.32
CA HIS A 262 -12.92 -5.69 8.38
C HIS A 262 -11.50 -5.90 8.92
N GLY A 263 -11.07 -7.15 9.14
CA GLY A 263 -9.71 -7.46 9.57
C GLY A 263 -8.62 -6.96 8.62
N PHE A 264 -8.87 -7.02 7.31
CA PHE A 264 -7.97 -6.47 6.29
C PHE A 264 -7.85 -4.95 6.41
N ALA A 265 -8.97 -4.25 6.52
CA ALA A 265 -8.99 -2.81 6.73
C ALA A 265 -8.33 -2.42 8.06
N ALA A 266 -8.62 -3.15 9.14
CA ALA A 266 -8.05 -2.91 10.47
C ALA A 266 -6.52 -3.06 10.49
N TYR A 267 -5.95 -4.00 9.74
CA TYR A 267 -4.50 -4.13 9.58
C TYR A 267 -3.88 -2.83 9.05
N TYR A 268 -4.42 -2.29 7.96
CA TYR A 268 -3.88 -1.07 7.37
C TYR A 268 -4.20 0.18 8.19
N THR A 269 -5.38 0.24 8.82
CA THR A 269 -5.71 1.29 9.81
C THR A 269 -4.70 1.28 10.95
N TYR A 270 -4.33 0.11 11.47
CA TYR A 270 -3.28 0.00 12.48
C TYR A 270 -1.95 0.52 11.97
N VAL A 271 -1.48 0.04 10.81
CA VAL A 271 -0.20 0.47 10.22
C VAL A 271 -0.14 1.99 10.05
N GLU A 272 -1.21 2.61 9.55
CA GLU A 272 -1.22 4.03 9.23
C GLU A 272 -1.51 4.94 10.43
N LYS A 273 -2.46 4.58 11.28
CA LYS A 273 -3.03 5.48 12.31
C LYS A 273 -2.62 5.13 13.75
N VAL A 274 -2.29 3.87 14.03
CA VAL A 274 -1.94 3.42 15.39
C VAL A 274 -0.42 3.24 15.53
N PHE A 275 0.18 2.45 14.64
CA PHE A 275 1.63 2.31 14.57
C PHE A 275 2.27 3.58 13.99
N GLU A 276 1.56 4.27 13.08
CA GLU A 276 2.01 5.50 12.41
C GLU A 276 3.29 5.28 11.59
N ALA A 277 3.28 4.27 10.72
CA ALA A 277 4.41 3.99 9.84
C ALA A 277 4.79 5.23 8.99
N ASP A 278 6.09 5.49 8.88
CA ASP A 278 6.65 6.45 7.93
C ASP A 278 6.84 5.81 6.54
N ALA A 279 7.01 4.49 6.49
CA ALA A 279 7.10 3.71 5.26
C ALA A 279 6.55 2.29 5.47
N VAL A 280 5.99 1.71 4.41
CA VAL A 280 5.54 0.32 4.37
C VAL A 280 6.33 -0.43 3.30
N LEU A 281 6.87 -1.59 3.66
CA LEU A 281 7.59 -2.49 2.77
C LEU A 281 6.81 -3.80 2.64
N HIS A 282 6.37 -4.12 1.44
CA HIS A 282 5.72 -5.37 1.12
C HIS A 282 6.75 -6.39 0.63
N PHE A 283 6.78 -7.58 1.23
CA PHE A 283 7.63 -8.69 0.76
C PHE A 283 6.79 -9.77 0.08
N GLY A 284 7.16 -10.06 -1.15
CA GLY A 284 6.54 -11.09 -1.99
C GLY A 284 6.14 -10.53 -3.34
N THR A 285 5.96 -11.40 -4.33
CA THR A 285 5.70 -10.99 -5.72
C THR A 285 4.38 -10.25 -5.89
N HIS A 286 3.35 -10.58 -5.10
CA HIS A 286 2.08 -9.88 -5.08
C HIS A 286 1.43 -9.92 -3.71
N GLY A 287 0.85 -8.80 -3.30
CA GLY A 287 -0.03 -8.69 -2.14
C GLY A 287 -1.48 -8.60 -2.56
N SER A 288 -2.39 -8.97 -1.66
CA SER A 288 -3.82 -8.84 -1.94
C SER A 288 -4.28 -7.37 -2.10
N LEU A 289 -3.56 -6.42 -1.49
CA LEU A 289 -3.81 -4.98 -1.61
C LEU A 289 -3.79 -4.49 -3.07
N GLU A 290 -2.85 -4.98 -3.89
CA GLU A 290 -2.72 -4.60 -5.30
C GLU A 290 -3.97 -5.00 -6.11
N PHE A 291 -4.63 -6.08 -5.68
CA PHE A 291 -5.81 -6.64 -6.33
C PHE A 291 -7.12 -6.22 -5.67
N MET A 292 -7.08 -5.29 -4.71
CA MET A 292 -8.30 -4.82 -4.05
C MET A 292 -9.19 -4.06 -5.04
N PRO A 293 -10.53 -4.19 -4.92
CA PRO A 293 -11.43 -3.69 -5.95
C PRO A 293 -11.35 -2.17 -6.12
N GLY A 294 -11.31 -1.74 -7.38
CA GLY A 294 -11.05 -0.36 -7.78
C GLY A 294 -10.78 -0.25 -9.27
N LYS A 295 -10.47 0.97 -9.72
CA LYS A 295 -10.05 1.23 -11.10
C LYS A 295 -8.71 0.53 -11.37
N GLN A 296 -8.46 0.05 -12.58
CA GLN A 296 -7.17 -0.59 -12.89
C GLN A 296 -6.00 0.39 -12.82
N VAL A 297 -6.18 1.60 -13.37
CA VAL A 297 -5.16 2.66 -13.36
C VAL A 297 -5.83 4.01 -13.13
N GLY A 298 -5.18 4.89 -12.35
CA GLY A 298 -5.74 6.19 -11.99
C GLY A 298 -6.87 6.05 -10.97
N MET A 299 -6.50 5.60 -9.76
CA MET A 299 -7.41 5.33 -8.66
C MET A 299 -8.22 6.57 -8.25
N ALA A 300 -9.49 6.36 -7.92
CA ALA A 300 -10.35 7.36 -7.31
C ALA A 300 -10.43 7.14 -5.79
N GLY A 301 -10.95 8.11 -5.05
CA GLY A 301 -11.11 7.99 -3.59
C GLY A 301 -12.13 6.94 -3.14
N THR A 302 -12.84 6.33 -4.08
CA THR A 302 -13.73 5.19 -3.86
C THR A 302 -13.02 3.84 -4.02
N CYS A 303 -11.82 3.80 -4.61
CA CYS A 303 -11.07 2.57 -4.82
C CYS A 303 -10.46 2.10 -3.49
N TYR A 304 -10.62 0.81 -3.17
CA TYR A 304 -10.09 0.28 -1.90
C TYR A 304 -8.57 0.40 -1.77
N PRO A 305 -7.74 0.17 -2.81
CA PRO A 305 -6.30 0.42 -2.70
C PRO A 305 -5.97 1.84 -2.21
N ASP A 306 -6.69 2.87 -2.69
CA ASP A 306 -6.48 4.27 -2.30
C ASP A 306 -6.95 4.55 -0.85
N ARG A 307 -8.00 3.85 -0.40
CA ARG A 307 -8.55 3.99 0.96
C ARG A 307 -7.77 3.24 2.02
N LEU A 308 -7.24 2.06 1.66
CA LEU A 308 -6.52 1.17 2.57
C LEU A 308 -5.11 1.70 2.84
N ILE A 309 -4.42 2.26 1.85
CA ILE A 309 -3.08 2.80 2.05
C ILE A 309 -3.04 4.27 1.62
N GLN A 310 -3.24 5.19 2.58
CA GLN A 310 -3.07 6.63 2.34
C GLN A 310 -1.67 7.13 2.72
N SER A 311 -0.84 6.24 3.28
CA SER A 311 0.53 6.51 3.75
C SER A 311 1.41 7.18 2.71
#